data_AF-A0A2V2S6X2-F1
#
_entry.id   AF-A0A2V2S6X2-F1
#
_cell.length_a   1.000
_cell.length_b   1.000
_cell.length_c   1.000
_cell.angle_alpha   90.00
_cell.angle_beta   90.00
_cell.angle_gamma   90.00
#
_symmetry.space_group_name_H-M   'P 1'
#
loop_
_entity.id
_entity.type
_entity.pdbx_description
1 polymer ?
#
loop_
_entity_poly.entity_id
_entity_poly.type
_entity_poly.pdbx_seq_one_letter_code
_entity_poly.pdbx_strand_id
1 'polypeptide(L)'
;MPTEFIPMEESSHKPKSSALEEGLMYTDTLSKFKLFAGFHQGELESLVGLSDVITVPAGTEIVKEGDPGYCMFVILSGKAKVFQKVAADEVPLAELAAGDFFGEVSLVDDGVRSASVLATEECRLLKITRMVIGILAGIQPSAAIQLLAAIGRSLVQRLRAGNQKYLDVLLAGHVPGSLPQ
;
A
#
# COMPACT_ATOMS: atom_id res chain seq x y z
N MET A 1 15.31 -46.43 12.40
CA MET A 1 15.83 -45.42 11.45
C MET A 1 15.98 -44.12 12.22
N PRO A 2 17.19 -43.57 12.42
CA PRO A 2 17.36 -42.30 13.11
C PRO A 2 17.02 -41.14 12.16
N THR A 3 16.23 -40.19 12.65
CA THR A 3 15.83 -38.97 11.93
C THR A 3 16.99 -37.98 11.95
N GLU A 4 17.59 -37.71 10.79
CA GLU A 4 18.62 -36.67 10.65
C GLU A 4 18.01 -35.28 10.84
N PHE A 5 18.58 -34.53 11.77
CA PHE A 5 18.28 -33.12 12.03
C PHE A 5 19.04 -32.29 10.99
N ILE A 6 18.33 -31.67 10.06
CA ILE A 6 18.93 -30.74 9.08
C ILE A 6 18.96 -29.34 9.75
N PRO A 7 20.14 -28.71 9.96
CA PRO A 7 20.19 -27.36 10.50
C PRO A 7 19.70 -26.37 9.43
N MET A 8 18.72 -25.55 9.77
CA MET A 8 18.34 -24.39 8.96
C MET A 8 19.47 -23.35 9.05
N GLU A 9 20.16 -23.10 7.94
CA GLU A 9 21.13 -22.02 7.81
C GLU A 9 20.44 -20.67 8.06
N GLU A 10 20.94 -19.95 9.07
CA GLU A 10 20.62 -18.54 9.31
C GLU A 10 21.11 -17.71 8.12
N SER A 11 20.17 -17.34 7.23
CA SER A 11 20.42 -16.37 6.17
C SER A 11 20.60 -14.97 6.76
N SER A 12 21.84 -14.67 7.17
CA SER A 12 22.32 -13.33 7.52
C SER A 12 22.07 -12.31 6.39
N HIS A 13 20.99 -11.54 6.50
CA HIS A 13 20.75 -10.37 5.67
C HIS A 13 21.65 -9.22 6.13
N LYS A 14 22.88 -9.13 5.60
CA LYS A 14 23.59 -7.86 5.57
C LYS A 14 23.07 -7.03 4.40
N PRO A 15 22.64 -5.76 4.59
CA PRO A 15 22.27 -4.92 3.47
C PRO A 15 23.53 -4.60 2.65
N LYS A 16 23.44 -4.82 1.33
CA LYS A 16 24.50 -4.51 0.36
C LYS A 16 24.52 -3.00 0.10
N SER A 17 25.72 -2.42 0.06
CA SER A 17 26.04 -1.01 -0.21
C SER A 17 25.30 -0.38 -1.40
N SER A 18 24.84 -1.16 -2.39
CA SER A 18 24.15 -0.67 -3.59
C SER A 18 22.66 -0.35 -3.37
N ALA A 19 22.00 -0.97 -2.38
CA ALA A 19 20.57 -0.75 -2.12
C ALA A 19 20.30 0.62 -1.47
N LEU A 20 21.27 1.13 -0.69
CA LEU A 20 21.21 2.46 -0.10
C LEU A 20 21.33 3.55 -1.18
N GLU A 21 22.19 3.34 -2.17
CA GLU A 21 22.37 4.28 -3.30
C GLU A 21 21.16 4.31 -4.22
N GLU A 22 20.58 3.16 -4.56
CA GLU A 22 19.32 3.10 -5.31
C GLU A 22 18.15 3.74 -4.54
N GLY A 23 18.11 3.55 -3.22
CA GLY A 23 17.11 4.17 -2.35
C GLY A 23 17.17 5.70 -2.36
N LEU A 24 18.35 6.26 -2.13
CA LEU A 24 18.56 7.72 -2.09
C LEU A 24 18.16 8.42 -3.41
N MET A 25 18.13 7.71 -4.54
CA MET A 25 17.64 8.26 -5.82
C MET A 25 16.14 8.62 -5.78
N TYR A 26 15.33 7.94 -4.98
CA TYR A 26 13.88 8.15 -4.95
C TYR A 26 13.44 9.29 -4.03
N THR A 27 14.33 9.84 -3.21
CA THR A 27 14.03 10.92 -2.27
C THR A 27 13.39 12.13 -2.95
N ASP A 28 13.93 12.54 -4.09
CA ASP A 28 13.41 13.64 -4.92
C ASP A 28 12.06 13.32 -5.58
N THR A 29 11.77 12.04 -5.78
CA THR A 29 10.49 11.59 -6.31
C THR A 29 9.43 11.61 -5.22
N LEU A 30 9.77 11.07 -4.03
CA LEU A 30 8.85 11.02 -2.89
C LEU A 30 8.48 12.41 -2.39
N SER A 31 9.42 13.36 -2.39
CA SER A 31 9.16 14.75 -1.95
C SER A 31 8.05 15.45 -2.76
N LYS A 32 7.77 14.98 -3.98
CA LYS A 32 6.70 15.50 -4.85
C LYS A 32 5.33 14.85 -4.58
N PHE A 33 5.30 13.72 -3.89
CA PHE A 33 4.06 12.99 -3.63
C PHE A 33 3.33 13.54 -2.42
N LYS A 34 2.01 13.69 -2.54
CA LYS A 34 1.14 14.23 -1.47
C LYS A 34 1.21 13.41 -0.18
N LEU A 35 1.49 12.11 -0.28
CA LEU A 35 1.67 11.22 0.86
C LEU A 35 2.78 11.70 1.81
N PHE A 36 3.84 12.29 1.26
CA PHE A 36 5.01 12.77 2.00
C PHE A 36 5.08 14.29 2.13
N ALA A 37 3.95 14.98 1.89
CA ALA A 37 3.88 16.42 2.11
C ALA A 37 4.15 16.73 3.60
N GLY A 38 5.22 17.48 3.86
CA GLY A 38 5.68 17.83 5.21
C GLY A 38 6.93 17.09 5.68
N PHE A 39 7.38 16.07 4.93
CA PHE A 39 8.62 15.38 5.25
C PHE A 39 9.83 16.25 4.93
N HIS A 40 10.77 16.29 5.85
CA HIS A 40 12.10 16.86 5.61
C HIS A 40 12.98 15.87 4.84
N GLN A 41 14.03 16.38 4.20
CA GLN A 41 14.96 15.57 3.41
C GLN A 41 15.50 14.36 4.18
N GLY A 42 16.04 14.56 5.39
CA GLY A 42 16.57 13.46 6.20
C GLY A 42 15.52 12.44 6.67
N GLU A 43 14.24 12.84 6.75
CA GLU A 43 13.13 11.94 7.05
C GLU A 43 12.83 11.02 5.86
N LEU A 44 12.83 11.56 4.65
CA LEU A 44 12.68 10.78 3.41
C LEU A 44 13.86 9.83 3.21
N GLU A 45 15.09 10.30 3.40
CA GLU A 45 16.30 9.47 3.28
C GLU A 45 16.26 8.30 4.27
N SER A 46 15.83 8.55 5.51
CA SER A 46 15.66 7.51 6.52
C SER A 46 14.57 6.51 6.11
N LEU A 47 13.41 6.99 5.66
CA LEU A 47 12.32 6.11 5.23
C LEU A 47 12.75 5.22 4.06
N VAL A 48 13.39 5.80 3.04
CA VAL A 48 13.81 5.03 1.88
C VAL A 48 14.93 4.07 2.22
N GLY A 49 15.92 4.48 3.02
CA GLY A 49 17.00 3.59 3.47
C GLY A 49 16.52 2.40 4.31
N LEU A 50 15.35 2.50 4.95
CA LEU A 50 14.71 1.41 5.68
C LEU A 50 13.79 0.55 4.80
N SER A 51 13.39 1.02 3.63
CA SER A 51 12.39 0.39 2.77
C SER A 51 13.02 -0.39 1.62
N ASP A 52 12.27 -1.32 1.03
CA ASP A 52 12.70 -2.02 -0.18
C ASP A 52 12.10 -1.37 -1.43
N VAL A 53 12.88 -1.27 -2.50
CA VAL A 53 12.36 -0.94 -3.83
C VAL A 53 12.21 -2.22 -4.63
N ILE A 54 11.01 -2.47 -5.14
CA ILE A 54 10.71 -3.64 -5.97
C ILE A 54 10.23 -3.21 -7.35
N THR A 55 10.61 -3.98 -8.38
CA THR A 55 10.10 -3.80 -9.75
C THR A 55 9.22 -4.98 -10.08
N VAL A 56 8.02 -4.72 -10.62
CA VAL A 56 7.05 -5.74 -11.01
C VAL A 56 6.61 -5.51 -12.46
N PRO A 57 6.63 -6.54 -13.33
CA PRO A 57 6.22 -6.39 -14.71
C PRO A 57 4.70 -6.22 -14.84
N ALA A 58 4.26 -5.65 -15.97
CA ALA A 58 2.84 -5.58 -16.31
C ALA A 58 2.20 -6.98 -16.29
N GLY A 59 0.95 -7.06 -15.83
CA GLY A 59 0.21 -8.31 -15.65
C GLY A 59 0.50 -9.05 -14.33
N THR A 60 1.35 -8.50 -13.46
CA THR A 60 1.62 -9.10 -12.14
C THR A 60 0.57 -8.69 -11.12
N GLU A 61 -0.04 -9.67 -10.43
CA GLU A 61 -0.87 -9.41 -9.25
C GLU A 61 0.06 -9.13 -8.06
N ILE A 62 0.12 -7.87 -7.63
CA ILE A 62 1.05 -7.37 -6.61
C ILE A 62 0.60 -7.79 -5.22
N VAL A 63 -0.72 -7.68 -4.97
CA VAL A 63 -1.38 -8.20 -3.78
C VAL A 63 -2.70 -8.82 -4.21
N LYS A 64 -3.11 -9.85 -3.48
CA LYS A 64 -4.34 -10.58 -3.75
C LYS A 64 -5.31 -10.43 -2.59
N GLU A 65 -6.58 -10.18 -2.91
CA GLU A 65 -7.67 -10.15 -1.94
C GLU A 65 -7.69 -11.40 -1.06
N GLY A 66 -7.87 -11.22 0.25
CA GLY A 66 -7.95 -12.31 1.23
C GLY A 66 -6.60 -12.81 1.75
N ASP A 67 -5.48 -12.46 1.11
CA ASP A 67 -4.16 -12.84 1.61
C ASP A 67 -3.77 -12.00 2.85
N PRO A 68 -2.93 -12.52 3.77
CA PRO A 68 -2.37 -11.70 4.85
C PRO A 68 -1.53 -10.53 4.32
N GLY A 69 -1.60 -9.37 4.97
CA GLY A 69 -0.91 -8.17 4.49
C GLY A 69 -0.14 -7.40 5.55
N TYR A 70 1.19 -7.53 5.56
CA TYR A 70 2.10 -6.93 6.57
C TYR A 70 2.91 -5.72 6.06
N CYS A 71 2.62 -5.25 4.84
CA CYS A 71 3.29 -4.13 4.19
C CYS A 71 2.33 -3.35 3.30
N MET A 72 2.65 -2.08 3.08
CA MET A 72 2.04 -1.24 2.05
C MET A 72 3.04 -0.94 0.94
N PHE A 73 2.53 -0.44 -0.18
CA PHE A 73 3.32 -0.06 -1.34
C PHE A 73 2.99 1.36 -1.76
N VAL A 74 4.02 2.11 -2.15
CA VAL A 74 3.89 3.40 -2.84
C VAL A 74 4.38 3.22 -4.27
N ILE A 75 3.60 3.67 -5.24
CA ILE A 75 3.97 3.59 -6.65
C ILE A 75 4.95 4.71 -6.96
N LEU A 76 6.21 4.35 -7.24
CA LEU A 76 7.26 5.29 -7.65
C LEU A 76 7.10 5.63 -9.15
N SER A 77 6.75 4.63 -9.95
CA SER A 77 6.44 4.76 -11.39
C SER A 77 5.59 3.59 -11.86
N GLY A 78 4.89 3.74 -12.99
CA GLY A 78 3.98 2.75 -13.55
C GLY A 78 2.51 2.99 -13.20
N LYS A 79 1.68 1.99 -13.51
CA LYS A 79 0.23 1.99 -13.24
C LYS A 79 -0.26 0.63 -12.76
N ALA A 80 -1.29 0.66 -11.93
CA ALA A 80 -1.97 -0.53 -11.45
C ALA A 80 -3.49 -0.31 -11.38
N LYS A 81 -4.25 -1.41 -11.37
CA LYS A 81 -5.70 -1.40 -11.09
C LYS A 81 -5.99 -2.13 -9.79
N VAL A 82 -6.92 -1.61 -9.00
CA VAL A 82 -7.48 -2.25 -7.80
C VAL A 82 -8.82 -2.87 -8.18
N PHE A 83 -9.06 -4.11 -7.79
CA PHE A 83 -10.30 -4.82 -8.08
C PHE A 83 -10.62 -5.84 -7.00
N GLN A 84 -11.90 -6.21 -6.90
CA GLN A 84 -12.37 -7.35 -6.12
C GLN A 84 -13.01 -8.38 -7.04
N LYS A 85 -12.97 -9.65 -6.65
CA LYS A 85 -13.68 -10.71 -7.38
C LYS A 85 -15.05 -10.92 -6.75
N VAL A 86 -16.11 -10.66 -7.51
CA VAL A 86 -17.50 -10.89 -7.08
C VAL A 86 -18.11 -11.94 -8.00
N ALA A 87 -18.33 -13.15 -7.47
CA ALA A 87 -18.71 -14.32 -8.25
C ALA A 87 -17.73 -14.60 -9.40
N ALA A 88 -18.16 -14.45 -10.65
CA ALA A 88 -17.33 -14.67 -11.84
C ALA A 88 -16.71 -13.39 -12.41
N ASP A 89 -17.05 -12.22 -11.85
CA ASP A 89 -16.69 -10.92 -12.41
C ASP A 89 -15.60 -10.22 -11.59
N GLU A 90 -14.74 -9.46 -12.28
CA GLU A 90 -13.84 -8.50 -11.65
C GLU A 90 -14.54 -7.15 -11.55
N VAL A 91 -14.74 -6.67 -10.31
CA VAL A 91 -15.30 -5.35 -10.05
C VAL A 91 -14.15 -4.35 -9.86
N PRO A 92 -13.92 -3.42 -10.81
CA PRO A 92 -12.87 -2.42 -10.67
C PRO A 92 -13.23 -1.42 -9.57
N LEU A 93 -12.27 -1.14 -8.69
CA LEU A 93 -12.44 -0.22 -7.56
C LEU A 93 -11.72 1.11 -7.76
N ALA A 94 -10.52 1.07 -8.34
CA ALA A 94 -9.68 2.24 -8.60
C ALA A 94 -8.60 1.93 -9.65
N GLU A 95 -8.09 2.98 -10.28
CA GLU A 95 -6.82 2.97 -11.01
C GLU A 95 -5.80 3.76 -10.18
N LEU A 96 -4.56 3.29 -10.17
CA LEU A 96 -3.45 3.86 -9.40
C LEU A 96 -2.30 4.19 -10.35
N ALA A 97 -1.61 5.30 -10.06
CA ALA A 97 -0.43 5.76 -10.78
C ALA A 97 0.67 6.21 -9.80
N ALA A 98 1.78 6.72 -10.35
CA ALA A 98 2.88 7.26 -9.55
C ALA A 98 2.38 8.28 -8.50
N GLY A 99 2.79 8.07 -7.25
CA GLY A 99 2.38 8.85 -6.09
C GLY A 99 1.21 8.28 -5.30
N ASP A 100 0.45 7.34 -5.88
CA ASP A 100 -0.56 6.59 -5.16
C ASP A 100 0.06 5.47 -4.31
N PHE A 101 -0.71 4.99 -3.34
CA PHE A 101 -0.31 3.92 -2.45
C PHE A 101 -1.49 2.99 -2.13
N PHE A 102 -1.16 1.75 -1.77
CA PHE A 102 -2.11 0.70 -1.47
C PHE A 102 -1.57 -0.31 -0.45
N GLY A 103 -2.45 -1.14 0.09
CA GLY A 103 -2.10 -2.15 1.09
C GLY A 103 -1.97 -1.59 2.52
N GLU A 104 -2.43 -0.36 2.74
CA GLU A 104 -2.38 0.32 4.03
C GLU A 104 -3.41 -0.21 5.03
N VAL A 105 -4.53 -0.75 4.57
CA VAL A 105 -5.61 -1.26 5.44
C VAL A 105 -5.08 -2.39 6.32
N SER A 106 -4.60 -3.47 5.69
CA SER A 106 -4.04 -4.65 6.37
C SER A 106 -2.80 -4.31 7.21
N LEU A 107 -2.04 -3.28 6.80
CA LEU A 107 -0.90 -2.80 7.58
C LEU A 107 -1.34 -2.19 8.92
N VAL A 108 -2.50 -1.53 8.96
CA VAL A 108 -3.04 -0.82 10.13
C VAL A 108 -3.86 -1.75 11.03
N ASP A 109 -4.69 -2.62 10.46
CA ASP A 109 -5.67 -3.41 11.21
C ASP A 109 -5.29 -4.88 11.47
N ASP A 110 -4.11 -5.32 11.02
CA ASP A 110 -3.69 -6.73 11.07
C ASP A 110 -4.59 -7.72 10.29
N GLY A 111 -5.43 -7.19 9.41
CA GLY A 111 -6.35 -7.95 8.60
C GLY A 111 -5.75 -8.55 7.33
N VAL A 112 -6.64 -9.10 6.52
CA VAL A 112 -6.33 -9.55 5.17
C VAL A 112 -6.37 -8.40 4.17
N ARG A 113 -5.80 -8.59 2.99
CA ARG A 113 -5.94 -7.64 1.87
C ARG A 113 -7.41 -7.48 1.52
N SER A 114 -7.90 -6.25 1.53
CA SER A 114 -9.29 -5.92 1.22
C SER A 114 -9.63 -6.00 -0.27
N ALA A 115 -8.62 -5.99 -1.15
CA ALA A 115 -8.78 -6.07 -2.60
C ALA A 115 -7.49 -6.58 -3.26
N SER A 116 -7.60 -7.04 -4.50
CA SER A 116 -6.46 -7.36 -5.36
C SER A 116 -5.93 -6.10 -6.05
N VAL A 117 -4.64 -6.08 -6.36
CA VAL A 117 -3.99 -5.04 -7.17
C VAL A 117 -3.16 -5.69 -8.27
N LEU A 118 -3.46 -5.33 -9.52
CA LEU A 118 -2.75 -5.82 -10.71
C LEU A 118 -1.95 -4.69 -11.35
N ALA A 119 -0.66 -4.90 -11.61
CA ALA A 119 0.15 -4.01 -12.42
C ALA A 119 -0.38 -3.98 -13.87
N THR A 120 -0.80 -2.82 -14.36
CA THR A 120 -1.25 -2.65 -15.76
C THR A 120 -0.12 -2.17 -16.67
N GLU A 121 0.91 -1.57 -16.09
CA GLU A 121 2.21 -1.26 -16.68
C GLU A 121 3.31 -1.81 -15.76
N GLU A 122 4.58 -1.83 -16.20
CA GLU A 122 5.68 -2.12 -15.27
C GLU A 122 5.67 -1.09 -14.13
N CYS A 123 5.70 -1.56 -12.89
CA CYS A 123 5.68 -0.71 -11.71
C CYS A 123 6.99 -0.82 -10.94
N ARG A 124 7.50 0.34 -10.49
CA ARG A 124 8.47 0.41 -9.39
C ARG A 124 7.74 0.83 -8.13
N LEU A 125 7.93 0.08 -7.05
CA LEU A 125 7.19 0.23 -5.82
C LEU A 125 8.15 0.37 -4.64
N LEU A 126 7.88 1.33 -3.76
CA LEU A 126 8.49 1.38 -2.44
C LEU A 126 7.65 0.53 -1.48
N LYS A 127 8.22 -0.55 -0.97
CA LYS A 127 7.59 -1.44 0.00
C LYS A 127 7.93 -0.99 1.42
N ILE A 128 6.91 -0.61 2.16
CA ILE A 128 7.02 -0.15 3.55
C ILE A 128 6.35 -1.21 4.45
N THR A 129 7.13 -1.83 5.33
CA THR A 129 6.63 -2.83 6.29
C THR A 129 6.26 -2.18 7.63
N ARG A 130 5.52 -2.89 8.47
CA ARG A 130 5.25 -2.42 9.84
C ARG A 130 6.54 -2.21 10.64
N MET A 131 7.53 -3.08 10.43
CA MET A 131 8.84 -2.96 11.07
C MET A 131 9.52 -1.65 10.68
N VAL A 132 9.45 -1.25 9.41
CA VAL A 132 9.98 0.03 8.93
C VAL A 132 9.34 1.20 9.66
N ILE A 133 8.01 1.21 9.78
CA ILE A 133 7.30 2.28 10.51
C ILE A 133 7.71 2.31 11.98
N GLY A 134 7.85 1.14 12.62
CA GLY A 134 8.28 1.04 14.02
C GLY A 134 9.70 1.59 14.25
N ILE A 135 10.65 1.26 13.36
CA ILE A 135 12.02 1.80 13.42
C ILE A 135 12.00 3.31 13.16
N LEU A 136 11.28 3.75 12.13
CA LEU A 136 11.13 5.16 11.79
C LEU A 136 10.56 5.96 12.96
N ALA A 137 9.59 5.42 13.70
CA ALA A 137 9.02 6.05 14.88
C ALA A 137 10.04 6.24 16.01
N GLY A 138 11.08 5.40 16.09
CA GLY A 138 12.17 5.53 17.05
C GLY A 138 13.23 6.54 16.65
N ILE A 139 13.56 6.65 15.36
CA ILE A 139 14.66 7.51 14.86
C ILE A 139 14.20 8.86 14.30
N GLN A 140 13.01 8.92 13.72
CA GLN A 140 12.38 10.09 13.10
C GLN A 140 10.88 10.11 13.46
N PRO A 141 10.52 10.41 14.72
CA PRO A 141 9.13 10.30 15.19
C PRO A 141 8.14 11.17 14.39
N SER A 142 8.57 12.37 13.98
CA SER A 142 7.80 13.27 13.13
C SER A 142 7.41 12.59 11.82
N ALA A 143 8.36 12.01 11.09
CA ALA A 143 8.11 11.27 9.85
C ALA A 143 7.08 10.14 10.03
N ALA A 144 7.21 9.34 11.09
CA ALA A 144 6.27 8.26 11.36
C ALA A 144 4.85 8.78 11.65
N ILE A 145 4.73 9.85 12.46
CA ILE A 145 3.45 10.51 12.74
C ILE A 145 2.84 11.06 11.44
N GLN A 146 3.64 11.70 10.58
CA GLN A 146 3.18 12.25 9.32
C GLN A 146 2.70 11.17 8.36
N LEU A 147 3.42 10.05 8.25
CA LEU A 147 3.03 8.89 7.44
C LEU A 147 1.69 8.31 7.91
N LEU A 148 1.58 8.03 9.21
CA LEU A 148 0.35 7.48 9.81
C LEU A 148 -0.82 8.45 9.65
N ALA A 149 -0.59 9.76 9.82
CA ALA A 149 -1.62 10.76 9.61
C ALA A 149 -2.05 10.84 8.13
N ALA A 150 -1.13 10.67 7.18
CA ALA A 150 -1.45 10.65 5.76
C ALA A 150 -2.25 9.39 5.36
N ILE A 151 -1.88 8.23 5.89
CA ILE A 151 -2.65 6.98 5.77
C ILE A 151 -4.06 7.19 6.35
N GLY A 152 -4.16 7.70 7.57
CA GLY A 152 -5.45 7.96 8.23
C GLY A 152 -6.34 8.91 7.44
N ARG A 153 -5.79 10.01 6.90
CA ARG A 153 -6.53 10.92 6.02
C ARG A 153 -7.07 10.22 4.77
N SER A 154 -6.25 9.37 4.15
CA SER A 154 -6.67 8.61 2.96
C SER A 154 -7.79 7.62 3.27
N LEU A 155 -7.67 6.87 4.38
CA LEU A 155 -8.72 5.95 4.83
C LEU A 155 -10.02 6.67 5.12
N VAL A 156 -9.97 7.85 5.78
CA VAL A 156 -11.16 8.69 6.03
C VAL A 156 -11.80 9.16 4.72
N GLN A 157 -11.00 9.56 3.73
CA GLN A 157 -11.51 9.96 2.41
C GLN A 157 -12.17 8.78 1.68
N ARG A 158 -11.54 7.60 1.70
CA ARG A 158 -12.09 6.37 1.10
C ARG A 158 -13.39 5.95 1.78
N LEU A 159 -13.47 6.01 3.11
CA LEU A 159 -14.69 5.72 3.86
C LEU A 159 -15.83 6.67 3.50
N ARG A 160 -15.56 7.99 3.45
CA ARG A 160 -16.56 8.99 3.05
C ARG A 160 -17.06 8.75 1.62
N ALA A 161 -16.15 8.48 0.69
CA ALA A 161 -16.51 8.18 -0.69
C ALA A 161 -17.30 6.87 -0.82
N GLY A 162 -16.92 5.83 -0.07
CA GLY A 162 -17.64 4.56 -0.02
C GLY A 162 -19.05 4.72 0.53
N ASN A 163 -19.21 5.43 1.64
CA ASN A 163 -20.52 5.73 2.23
C ASN A 163 -21.42 6.52 1.26
N GLN A 164 -20.86 7.49 0.53
CA GLN A 164 -21.62 8.25 -0.47
C GLN A 164 -22.08 7.33 -1.61
N LYS A 165 -21.20 6.49 -2.16
CA LYS A 165 -21.56 5.51 -3.20
C LYS A 165 -22.66 4.57 -2.73
N TYR A 166 -22.60 4.11 -1.48
CA TYR A 166 -23.64 3.27 -0.89
C TYR A 166 -25.00 3.98 -0.83
N LEU A 167 -25.03 5.25 -0.42
CA LEU A 167 -26.24 6.06 -0.43
C LEU A 167 -26.80 6.28 -1.84
N ASP A 168 -25.93 6.57 -2.81
CA ASP A 168 -26.34 6.77 -4.20
C ASP A 168 -27.04 5.53 -4.76
N VAL A 169 -26.52 4.33 -4.45
CA VAL A 169 -27.15 3.05 -4.83
C VAL A 169 -28.51 2.86 -4.16
N LEU A 170 -28.63 3.15 -2.86
CA LEU A 170 -29.92 3.05 -2.15
C LEU A 170 -30.97 4.00 -2.71
N LEU A 171 -30.58 5.25 -3.01
CA LEU A 171 -31.46 6.28 -3.55
C LEU A 171 -31.84 6.02 -5.02
N ALA A 172 -30.91 5.48 -5.83
CA ALA A 172 -31.20 5.05 -7.20
C ALA A 172 -32.14 3.83 -7.25
N GLY A 173 -32.29 3.09 -6.15
CA GLY A 173 -33.05 1.85 -6.07
C GLY A 173 -34.49 1.94 -5.54
N HIS A 174 -34.96 3.06 -4.97
CA HIS A 174 -36.33 3.14 -4.40
C HIS A 174 -36.89 4.58 -4.26
N VAL A 175 -37.97 4.90 -5.01
CA VAL A 175 -39.09 5.73 -4.50
C VAL A 175 -40.31 4.82 -4.33
N PRO A 176 -40.67 4.43 -3.10
CA PRO A 176 -42.02 3.94 -2.80
C PRO A 176 -42.65 4.81 -1.72
N GLY A 177 -43.70 5.52 -2.13
CA GLY A 177 -44.47 6.40 -1.25
C GLY A 177 -45.61 7.16 -1.93
N SER A 178 -45.87 6.99 -3.22
CA SER A 178 -47.17 7.37 -3.79
C SER A 178 -48.20 6.32 -3.41
N LEU A 179 -49.01 6.59 -2.38
CA LEU A 179 -50.23 5.83 -2.12
C LEU A 179 -51.19 5.99 -3.31
N PRO A 180 -51.79 4.92 -3.83
CA PRO A 180 -52.93 5.05 -4.74
C PRO A 180 -54.16 5.52 -3.95
N GLN A 181 -54.89 6.48 -4.54
CA GLN A 181 -56.23 6.89 -4.12
C GLN A 181 -57.26 5.79 -4.36
#